data_AF-A0A937AX44-F1
#
_entry.id   AF-A0A937AX44-F1
#
_cell.length_a   1.000
_cell.length_b   1.000
_cell.length_c   1.000
_cell.angle_alpha   90.00
_cell.angle_beta   90.00
_cell.angle_gamma   90.00
#
_symmetry.space_group_name_H-M   'P 1'
#
loop_
_entity.id
_entity.type
_entity.pdbx_description
1 polymer ?
#
loop_
_entity_poly.entity_id
_entity_poly.type
_entity_poly.pdbx_seq_one_letter_code
_entity_poly.pdbx_strand_id
1 'polypeptide(L)'
;PEAIPAKARDFAKDGNAAAAFLVFRQAAEQGNVLAQVELGGYFDPLTPRNGFTPDGTQAADWYERAALAGSAEAQRRLGLLFAKGGAGIAVDPAKARTWLQQAAAQNDADARKALDALPK
;
A
#
# COMPACT_ATOMS: atom_id res chain seq x y z
N PRO A 1 10.41 -18.33 7.81
CA PRO A 1 9.10 -17.65 7.96
C PRO A 1 8.46 -17.11 6.65
N GLU A 2 9.00 -17.42 5.47
CA GLU A 2 8.49 -16.95 4.15
C GLU A 2 7.27 -17.71 3.60
N ALA A 3 6.79 -18.76 4.28
CA ALA A 3 5.68 -19.58 3.77
C ALA A 3 4.30 -18.89 3.84
N ILE A 4 4.17 -17.87 4.68
CA ILE A 4 2.87 -17.23 5.00
C ILE A 4 2.36 -16.34 3.85
N PRO A 5 3.18 -15.46 3.23
CA PRO A 5 2.74 -14.63 2.10
C PRO A 5 2.44 -15.44 0.83
N ALA A 6 3.16 -16.53 0.59
CA ALA A 6 2.91 -17.40 -0.56
C ALA A 6 1.52 -18.03 -0.47
N LYS A 7 1.20 -18.61 0.70
CA LYS A 7 -0.11 -19.22 0.97
C LYS A 7 -1.25 -18.20 0.87
N ALA A 8 -1.03 -16.95 1.31
CA ALA A 8 -2.01 -15.88 1.16
C ALA A 8 -2.27 -15.52 -0.32
N ARG A 9 -1.20 -15.51 -1.14
CA ARG A 9 -1.31 -15.27 -2.58
C ARG A 9 -2.03 -16.39 -3.31
N ASP A 10 -1.85 -17.65 -2.89
CA ASP A 10 -2.59 -18.77 -3.47
C ASP A 10 -4.09 -18.67 -3.14
N PHE A 11 -4.45 -18.39 -1.89
CA PHE A 11 -5.86 -18.13 -1.54
C PHE A 11 -6.48 -16.96 -2.33
N ALA A 12 -5.72 -15.90 -2.58
CA ALA A 12 -6.19 -14.77 -3.37
C ALA A 12 -6.45 -15.16 -4.84
N LYS A 13 -5.62 -16.03 -5.42
CA LYS A 13 -5.81 -16.57 -6.77
C LYS A 13 -7.00 -17.52 -6.86
N ASP A 14 -7.26 -18.27 -5.80
CA ASP A 14 -8.39 -19.21 -5.69
C ASP A 14 -9.74 -18.48 -5.44
N GLY A 15 -9.75 -17.15 -5.44
CA GLY A 15 -10.94 -16.33 -5.22
C GLY A 15 -11.33 -16.17 -3.75
N ASN A 16 -10.53 -16.68 -2.81
CA ASN A 16 -10.77 -16.56 -1.38
C ASN A 16 -10.04 -15.34 -0.79
N ALA A 17 -10.51 -14.15 -1.18
CA ALA A 17 -9.92 -12.88 -0.75
C ALA A 17 -10.00 -12.67 0.78
N ALA A 18 -11.00 -13.23 1.46
CA ALA A 18 -11.15 -13.16 2.92
C ALA A 18 -10.11 -14.01 3.65
N ALA A 19 -9.84 -15.24 3.20
CA ALA A 19 -8.78 -16.06 3.78
C ALA A 19 -7.40 -15.44 3.52
N ALA A 20 -7.15 -14.96 2.31
CA ALA A 20 -5.92 -14.24 1.98
C ALA A 20 -5.71 -13.01 2.89
N PHE A 21 -6.76 -12.22 3.13
CA PHE A 21 -6.73 -11.07 4.03
C PHE A 21 -6.29 -11.46 5.44
N LEU A 22 -6.87 -12.51 6.03
CA LEU A 22 -6.51 -12.95 7.39
C LEU A 22 -5.05 -13.37 7.49
N VAL A 23 -4.53 -14.06 6.47
CA VAL A 23 -3.14 -14.50 6.42
C VAL A 23 -2.19 -13.30 6.26
N PHE A 24 -2.51 -12.35 5.36
CA PHE A 24 -1.74 -11.12 5.24
C PHE A 24 -1.78 -10.30 6.52
N ARG A 25 -2.94 -10.19 7.17
CA ARG A 25 -3.07 -9.49 8.45
C ARG A 25 -2.13 -10.06 9.50
N GLN A 26 -2.16 -11.37 9.71
CA GLN A 26 -1.28 -12.02 10.68
C GLN A 26 0.20 -11.78 10.37
N ALA A 27 0.60 -11.88 9.10
CA ALA A 27 2.00 -11.66 8.70
C ALA A 27 2.41 -10.17 8.82
N ALA A 28 1.51 -9.24 8.50
CA ALA A 28 1.75 -7.80 8.58
C ALA A 28 1.93 -7.35 10.04
N GLU A 29 1.13 -7.91 10.95
CA GLU A 29 1.25 -7.71 12.40
C GLU A 29 2.58 -8.23 12.95
N GLN A 30 3.20 -9.22 12.31
CA GLN A 30 4.54 -9.73 12.64
C GLN A 30 5.68 -8.94 11.97
N GLY A 31 5.39 -7.83 11.30
CA GLY A 31 6.39 -6.98 10.67
C GLY A 31 6.79 -7.40 9.25
N ASN A 32 6.07 -8.34 8.62
CA ASN A 32 6.36 -8.69 7.23
C ASN A 32 5.99 -7.54 6.28
N VAL A 33 6.99 -6.92 5.67
CA VAL A 33 6.85 -5.73 4.82
C VAL A 33 5.94 -5.99 3.61
N LEU A 34 6.07 -7.13 2.95
CA LEU A 34 5.21 -7.47 1.81
C LEU A 34 3.75 -7.63 2.24
N ALA A 35 3.51 -8.28 3.37
CA ALA A 35 2.16 -8.44 3.90
C ALA A 35 1.54 -7.10 4.33
N GLN A 36 2.34 -6.17 4.87
CA GLN A 36 1.88 -4.81 5.18
C GLN A 36 1.45 -4.07 3.89
N VAL A 37 2.21 -4.19 2.80
CA VAL A 37 1.82 -3.64 1.49
C VAL A 37 0.51 -4.26 1.00
N GLU A 38 0.41 -5.59 0.99
CA GLU A 38 -0.80 -6.26 0.50
C GLU A 38 -2.02 -5.88 1.35
N LEU A 39 -1.87 -5.83 2.68
CA LEU A 39 -2.92 -5.44 3.62
C LEU A 39 -3.38 -4.00 3.43
N GLY A 40 -2.46 -3.05 3.24
CA GLY A 40 -2.81 -1.68 2.87
C GLY A 40 -3.64 -1.63 1.58
N GLY A 41 -3.31 -2.50 0.62
CA GLY A 41 -4.04 -2.66 -0.63
C GLY A 41 -5.45 -3.25 -0.51
N TYR A 42 -5.85 -3.81 0.63
CA TYR A 42 -7.25 -4.21 0.87
C TYR A 42 -8.13 -3.02 1.26
N PHE A 43 -7.54 -2.00 1.89
CA PHE A 43 -8.24 -0.80 2.34
C PHE A 43 -8.06 0.38 1.35
N ASP A 44 -7.15 0.24 0.39
CA ASP A 44 -6.78 1.31 -0.53
C ASP A 44 -7.97 1.78 -1.41
N PRO A 45 -8.42 3.04 -1.27
CA PRO A 45 -9.51 3.58 -2.06
C PRO A 45 -9.19 3.76 -3.54
N LEU A 46 -7.91 3.74 -3.92
CA LEU A 46 -7.47 3.85 -5.32
C LEU A 46 -7.50 2.51 -6.05
N THR A 47 -7.54 1.40 -5.31
CA THR A 47 -7.61 0.03 -5.86
C THR A 47 -8.61 -0.82 -5.06
N PRO A 48 -9.90 -0.44 -5.07
CA PRO A 48 -10.91 -1.12 -4.27
C PRO A 48 -11.01 -2.61 -4.64
N ARG A 49 -11.05 -3.47 -3.63
CA ARG A 49 -11.17 -4.93 -3.79
C ARG A 49 -12.60 -5.35 -3.49
N ASN A 50 -13.14 -6.25 -4.32
CA ASN A 50 -14.50 -6.73 -4.16
C ASN A 50 -14.69 -7.41 -2.79
N GLY A 51 -15.73 -7.00 -2.06
CA GLY A 51 -16.01 -7.51 -0.71
C GLY A 51 -15.23 -6.82 0.42
N PHE A 52 -14.46 -5.78 0.14
CA PHE A 52 -13.77 -4.96 1.14
C PHE A 52 -14.19 -3.49 1.01
N THR A 53 -14.47 -2.86 2.14
CA THR A 53 -14.78 -1.43 2.20
C THR A 53 -13.46 -0.64 2.27
N PRO A 54 -13.23 0.33 1.37
CA PRO A 54 -12.04 1.17 1.46
C PRO A 54 -11.99 1.98 2.76
N ASP A 55 -10.81 2.07 3.33
CA ASP A 55 -10.46 2.91 4.48
C ASP A 55 -9.07 3.48 4.23
N GLY A 56 -9.02 4.74 3.79
CA GLY A 56 -7.78 5.41 3.44
C GLY A 56 -6.86 5.57 4.64
N THR A 57 -7.40 5.68 5.85
CA THR A 57 -6.60 5.83 7.06
C THR A 57 -5.87 4.52 7.35
N GLN A 58 -6.59 3.39 7.34
CA GLN A 58 -5.97 2.08 7.51
C GLN A 58 -4.99 1.75 6.38
N ALA A 59 -5.29 2.11 5.13
CA ALA A 59 -4.36 1.95 4.02
C ALA A 59 -3.06 2.74 4.28
N ALA A 60 -3.18 4.01 4.70
CA ALA A 60 -2.04 4.86 4.98
C ALA A 60 -1.17 4.30 6.11
N ASP A 61 -1.77 3.86 7.22
CA ASP A 61 -1.07 3.23 8.35
C ASP A 61 -0.23 2.02 7.91
N TRP A 62 -0.81 1.10 7.14
CA TRP A 62 -0.10 -0.10 6.70
C TRP A 62 0.99 0.20 5.68
N TYR A 63 0.71 1.09 4.72
CA TYR A 63 1.72 1.53 3.77
C TYR A 63 2.85 2.29 4.45
N GLU A 64 2.58 3.13 5.44
CA GLU A 64 3.61 3.88 6.18
C GLU A 64 4.57 2.93 6.90
N ARG A 65 4.06 1.89 7.58
CA ARG A 65 4.90 0.86 8.21
C ARG A 65 5.84 0.18 7.21
N ALA A 66 5.31 -0.24 6.06
CA ALA A 66 6.11 -0.86 5.02
C ALA A 66 7.09 0.13 4.36
N ALA A 67 6.69 1.39 4.20
CA ALA A 67 7.49 2.47 3.63
C ALA A 67 8.69 2.82 4.52
N LEU A 68 8.47 2.89 5.84
CA LEU A 68 9.51 3.08 6.85
C LEU A 68 10.47 1.89 6.92
N ALA A 69 10.00 0.68 6.59
CA ALA A 69 10.84 -0.50 6.41
C ALA A 69 11.57 -0.55 5.05
N GLY A 70 11.47 0.50 4.23
CA GLY A 70 12.22 0.67 2.98
C GLY A 70 11.49 0.21 1.72
N SER A 71 10.23 -0.22 1.79
CA SER A 71 9.50 -0.67 0.60
C SER A 71 9.20 0.50 -0.35
N ALA A 72 9.86 0.51 -1.51
CA ALA A 72 9.59 1.48 -2.58
C ALA A 72 8.13 1.42 -3.06
N GLU A 73 7.55 0.22 -3.14
CA GLU A 73 6.13 0.07 -3.50
C GLU A 73 5.21 0.72 -2.47
N ALA A 74 5.50 0.54 -1.18
CA ALA A 74 4.70 1.14 -0.10
C ALA A 74 4.81 2.67 -0.13
N GLN A 75 6.03 3.20 -0.28
CA GLN A 75 6.29 4.64 -0.42
C GLN A 75 5.51 5.20 -1.62
N ARG A 76 5.52 4.52 -2.77
CA ARG A 76 4.74 4.93 -3.94
C ARG A 76 3.24 4.93 -3.65
N ARG A 77 2.69 3.86 -3.07
CA ARG A 77 1.25 3.74 -2.78
C ARG A 77 0.79 4.79 -1.78
N LEU A 78 1.56 5.03 -0.72
CA LEU A 78 1.30 6.07 0.27
C LEU A 78 1.37 7.47 -0.37
N GLY A 79 2.35 7.70 -1.23
CA GLY A 79 2.46 8.94 -2.00
C GLY A 79 1.26 9.20 -2.90
N LEU A 80 0.79 8.17 -3.62
CA LEU A 80 -0.42 8.25 -4.44
C LEU A 80 -1.68 8.49 -3.61
N LEU A 81 -1.78 7.88 -2.43
CA LEU A 81 -2.89 8.05 -1.51
C LEU A 81 -2.99 9.51 -1.04
N PHE A 82 -1.88 10.14 -0.67
CA PHE A 82 -1.86 11.57 -0.35
C PHE A 82 -2.04 12.46 -1.59
N ALA A 83 -1.61 12.04 -2.78
CA ALA A 83 -1.78 12.82 -4.01
C ALA A 83 -3.26 12.93 -4.43
N LYS A 84 -4.03 11.85 -4.21
CA LYS A 84 -5.42 11.73 -4.68
C LYS A 84 -6.47 11.87 -3.57
N GLY A 85 -6.09 11.61 -2.33
CA GLY A 85 -7.01 11.53 -1.20
C GLY A 85 -7.99 10.35 -1.32
N GLY A 86 -8.96 10.31 -0.40
CA GLY A 86 -10.06 9.35 -0.41
C GLY A 86 -10.22 8.60 0.91
N ALA A 87 -11.46 8.16 1.19
CA ALA A 87 -11.82 7.34 2.36
C ALA A 87 -11.19 7.82 3.68
N GLY A 88 -11.28 9.13 3.97
CA GLY A 88 -10.75 9.75 5.19
C GLY A 88 -9.37 10.41 5.05
N ILE A 89 -8.66 10.19 3.95
CA ILE A 89 -7.40 10.88 3.65
C ILE A 89 -7.67 12.14 2.83
N ALA A 90 -7.17 13.28 3.31
CA ALA A 90 -7.16 14.53 2.55
C ALA A 90 -6.01 14.55 1.53
N VAL A 91 -6.21 15.26 0.42
CA VAL A 91 -5.15 15.51 -0.55
C VAL A 91 -4.07 16.37 0.10
N ASP A 92 -2.83 15.87 0.07
CA ASP A 92 -1.65 16.55 0.59
C ASP A 92 -0.48 16.35 -0.40
N PRO A 93 -0.31 17.28 -1.37
CA PRO A 93 0.74 17.17 -2.38
C PRO A 93 2.15 17.20 -1.80
N ALA A 94 2.35 17.83 -0.63
CA ALA A 94 3.66 17.91 0.01
C ALA A 94 4.06 16.54 0.61
N LYS A 95 3.13 15.88 1.31
CA LYS A 95 3.35 14.49 1.76
C LYS A 95 3.49 13.54 0.59
N ALA A 96 2.65 13.70 -0.43
CA ALA A 96 2.76 12.90 -1.66
C ALA A 96 4.15 13.02 -2.29
N ARG A 97 4.64 14.25 -2.48
CA ARG A 97 5.97 14.53 -3.04
C ARG A 97 7.06 13.87 -2.21
N THR A 98 6.99 13.96 -0.90
CA THR A 98 7.99 13.37 0.02
C THR A 98 8.09 11.85 -0.17
N TRP A 99 6.96 11.14 -0.13
CA TRP A 99 6.96 9.69 -0.28
C TRP A 99 7.33 9.23 -1.70
N LEU A 100 6.85 9.93 -2.73
CA LEU A 100 7.17 9.62 -4.12
C LEU A 100 8.65 9.87 -4.44
N GLN A 101 9.28 10.89 -3.85
CA GLN A 101 10.71 11.13 -3.99
C GLN A 101 11.54 9.98 -3.40
N GLN A 102 11.14 9.45 -2.25
CA GLN A 102 11.82 8.30 -1.64
C GLN A 102 11.72 7.05 -2.54
N ALA A 103 10.52 6.75 -3.05
CA ALA A 103 10.33 5.63 -3.98
C ALA A 103 11.12 5.83 -5.30
N ALA A 104 11.10 7.04 -5.86
CA ALA A 104 11.84 7.36 -7.08
C ALA A 104 13.35 7.26 -6.90
N ALA A 105 13.89 7.62 -5.72
CA ALA A 105 15.30 7.43 -5.38
C ALA A 105 15.71 5.95 -5.36
N GLN A 106 14.76 5.04 -5.19
CA GLN A 106 14.94 3.59 -5.30
C GLN A 106 14.71 3.06 -6.73
N ASN A 107 14.67 3.95 -7.74
CA ASN A 107 14.40 3.64 -9.14
C ASN A 107 12.96 3.17 -9.44
N ASP A 108 11.98 3.47 -8.58
CA ASP A 108 10.57 3.23 -8.90
C ASP A 108 10.11 4.22 -9.99
N ALA A 109 9.95 3.71 -11.21
CA ALA A 109 9.59 4.50 -12.39
C ALA A 109 8.16 5.06 -12.31
N ASP A 110 7.24 4.33 -11.69
CA ASP A 110 5.86 4.77 -11.49
C ASP A 110 5.80 5.91 -10.47
N ALA A 111 6.65 5.85 -9.43
CA ALA A 111 6.78 6.92 -8.46
C ALA A 111 7.34 8.19 -9.10
N ARG A 112 8.38 8.08 -9.95
CA ARG A 112 8.91 9.22 -10.71
C ARG A 112 7.83 9.85 -11.60
N LYS A 113 7.08 9.03 -12.34
CA LYS A 113 5.99 9.52 -13.19
C LYS A 113 4.89 10.22 -12.38
N ALA A 114 4.53 9.67 -11.21
CA ALA A 114 3.55 10.28 -10.33
C ALA A 114 4.06 11.59 -9.73
N LEU A 115 5.35 11.66 -9.38
CA LEU A 115 6.00 12.86 -8.87
C LEU A 115 5.98 13.99 -9.91
N ASP A 116 6.26 13.69 -11.18
CA ASP A 116 6.21 14.65 -12.29
C ASP A 116 4.78 15.16 -12.56
N ALA A 117 3.76 14.37 -12.21
CA ALA A 117 2.35 14.71 -12.38
C ALA A 117 1.75 15.49 -11.20
N LEU A 118 2.49 15.67 -10.09
CA LEU A 118 2.00 16.47 -8.97
C LEU A 118 1.87 17.96 -9.37
N PRO A 119 0.86 18.67 -8.85
CA PRO A 119 0.77 20.11 -9.03
C PRO A 119 2.06 20.78 -8.49
N LYS A 120 2.49 21.83 -9.19
CA LYS A 120 3.72 22.56 -8.86
C LYS A 120 3.61 23.29 -7.53
#